data_AF-A0A7N6ABY2-F1
#
_entry.id   AF-A0A7N6ABY2-F1
#
_cell.length_a   1.000
_cell.length_b   1.000
_cell.length_c   1.000
_cell.angle_alpha   90.00
_cell.angle_beta   90.00
_cell.angle_gamma   90.00
#
_symmetry.space_group_name_H-M   'P 1'
#
loop_
_entity.id
_entity.type
_entity.pdbx_description
1 polymer ?
#
loop_
_entity_poly.entity_id
_entity_poly.type
_entity_poly.pdbx_seq_one_letter_code
_entity_poly.pdbx_strand_id
1 'polypeptide(L)'
;MYYRNIAKMEDAKVEIDDGKDESMRLMPMIMCSSFSSSIFGVILIIVDIVLVIVDFSLPDKSREVGEALEAVSLTISFFFLFDVLLRVYVEGFHVYFSSKLNIIDACVVVVTLVVTIVYTFTDLSGASLIPRVVTFLRGLRIIILVRVFRLAAQKKELEKVTRRMVSENKRRYQKDGFDLDLTYVTDRVIAMSFPSYGKQSFYRNPIKEVARFLDTKHEGHYKVYNLCSEKGYDPKFFHYRVERVFIDDHNVPSLEDMLKYTASVREWMAVDPANIIAIHCKGGKGRTGTMVCTWLIDSDQFESAQDSLNYFGERRTDKTQSTKFQGVETPSQSRYVGYYEIMKTTFNRQLPPPKALRIKSIRISSIAGKTHQTSRVLQLDKRTALAGFSLCVVTSFLFFLFEVFPDVGNNAVLISLENMPVVEGDVKVMFDSSAGLPKGYEDVPFYFWFNTSFIVDNKLFLPREELDNPHKPKTWDLYKSDFAVTLYFSDQ
;
A
#
# COMPACT_ATOMS: atom_id res chain seq x y z
N MET A 1 7.51 27.17 30.34
CA MET A 1 6.10 27.43 29.98
C MET A 1 5.92 27.11 28.51
N TYR A 2 5.05 26.14 28.23
CA TYR A 2 4.56 25.78 26.91
C TYR A 2 3.91 26.98 26.19
N TYR A 3 3.80 26.88 24.86
CA TYR A 3 3.13 27.76 23.88
C TYR A 3 4.00 28.78 23.13
N ARG A 4 4.47 28.36 21.94
CA ARG A 4 4.10 28.94 20.63
C ARG A 4 4.98 28.32 19.54
N ASN A 5 4.40 27.43 18.74
CA ASN A 5 4.81 27.18 17.35
C ASN A 5 3.64 26.49 16.62
N ILE A 6 2.48 27.15 16.66
CA ILE A 6 1.38 26.91 15.72
C ILE A 6 1.46 28.06 14.72
N ALA A 7 2.18 27.84 13.63
CA ALA A 7 2.07 28.67 12.44
C ALA A 7 2.48 27.84 11.21
N LYS A 8 1.45 27.29 10.55
CA LYS A 8 1.41 26.74 9.18
C LYS A 8 1.91 25.29 8.98
N MET A 9 1.12 24.35 9.51
CA MET A 9 0.83 23.07 8.85
C MET A 9 -0.62 23.14 8.31
N GLU A 10 -0.81 23.65 7.10
CA GLU A 10 -2.04 23.55 6.27
C GLU A 10 -1.50 23.19 4.87
N ASP A 11 -1.79 22.08 4.18
CA ASP A 11 -2.82 21.05 4.29
C ASP A 11 -2.28 19.69 3.82
N ALA A 12 -1.35 19.07 4.57
CA ALA A 12 -1.24 17.62 4.52
C ALA A 12 -2.36 17.08 5.42
N LYS A 13 -3.58 16.95 4.88
CA LYS A 13 -4.71 16.38 5.62
C LYS A 13 -4.37 14.94 5.99
N VAL A 14 -3.82 14.75 7.20
CA VAL A 14 -3.56 13.40 7.71
C VAL A 14 -4.89 12.70 7.81
N GLU A 15 -5.07 11.67 7.01
CA GLU A 15 -6.24 10.84 7.06
C GLU A 15 -6.09 9.92 8.28
N ILE A 16 -6.91 10.18 9.31
CA ILE A 16 -7.06 9.24 10.41
C ILE A 16 -7.89 8.08 9.87
N ASP A 17 -7.36 6.87 9.95
CA ASP A 17 -8.09 5.65 9.60
C ASP A 17 -9.22 5.44 10.63
N ASP A 18 -10.36 6.09 10.39
CA ASP A 18 -11.60 5.98 11.17
C ASP A 18 -12.51 4.85 10.65
N GLY A 19 -12.06 4.15 9.60
CA GLY A 19 -12.78 3.08 8.93
C GLY A 19 -13.81 3.54 7.89
N LYS A 20 -13.93 4.85 7.60
CA LYS A 20 -14.90 5.43 6.64
C LYS A 20 -14.18 5.94 5.36
N ASP A 21 -14.21 5.12 4.30
CA ASP A 21 -13.83 5.40 2.88
C ASP A 21 -12.34 5.70 2.55
N GLU A 22 -11.84 5.79 1.31
CA GLU A 22 -12.09 5.14 0.01
C GLU A 22 -10.74 5.05 -0.76
N SER A 23 -10.39 3.88 -1.28
CA SER A 23 -9.59 3.67 -2.52
C SER A 23 -9.37 2.18 -2.71
N MET A 24 -10.50 1.48 -2.80
CA MET A 24 -10.53 0.09 -3.24
C MET A 24 -10.31 0.12 -4.75
N ARG A 25 -9.07 0.22 -5.23
CA ARG A 25 -8.72 -0.02 -6.65
C ARG A 25 -8.19 -1.42 -6.91
N LEU A 26 -8.12 -2.25 -5.88
CA LEU A 26 -7.83 -3.67 -5.99
C LEU A 26 -8.77 -4.37 -5.00
N MET A 27 -9.70 -5.20 -5.49
CA MET A 27 -10.77 -5.92 -4.76
C MET A 27 -12.22 -5.34 -4.65
N PRO A 28 -12.71 -4.35 -5.41
CA PRO A 28 -14.15 -4.02 -5.36
C PRO A 28 -15.06 -5.10 -5.94
N MET A 29 -14.61 -5.78 -6.99
CA MET A 29 -15.48 -6.64 -7.79
C MET A 29 -15.74 -8.01 -7.15
N ILE A 30 -14.97 -8.41 -6.14
CA ILE A 30 -15.07 -9.73 -5.48
C ILE A 30 -15.68 -9.63 -4.07
N MET A 31 -15.46 -8.51 -3.36
CA MET A 31 -15.84 -8.36 -1.95
C MET A 31 -17.22 -7.72 -1.75
N CYS A 32 -17.52 -6.64 -2.49
CA CYS A 32 -18.82 -5.96 -2.35
C CYS A 32 -19.95 -6.77 -3.02
N SER A 33 -19.61 -7.58 -4.02
CA SER A 33 -20.50 -8.50 -4.74
C SER A 33 -20.73 -9.81 -4.02
N SER A 34 -19.93 -10.20 -3.02
CA SER A 34 -20.12 -11.47 -2.32
C SER A 34 -20.90 -11.30 -1.02
N PHE A 35 -20.64 -10.28 -0.19
CA PHE A 35 -21.33 -10.15 1.09
C PHE A 35 -22.74 -9.55 0.97
N SER A 36 -22.91 -8.47 0.20
CA SER A 36 -24.22 -7.84 -0.04
C SER A 36 -25.13 -8.74 -0.86
N SER A 37 -24.59 -9.42 -1.89
CA SER A 37 -25.35 -10.42 -2.65
C SER A 37 -25.63 -11.68 -1.83
N SER A 38 -24.79 -12.04 -0.85
CA SER A 38 -25.10 -13.15 0.06
C SER A 38 -26.26 -12.84 0.98
N ILE A 39 -26.29 -11.64 1.59
CA ILE A 39 -27.41 -11.24 2.46
C ILE A 39 -28.69 -11.09 1.64
N PHE A 40 -28.61 -10.43 0.48
CA PHE A 40 -29.75 -10.28 -0.42
C PHE A 40 -30.22 -11.64 -0.96
N GLY A 41 -29.30 -12.54 -1.31
CA GLY A 41 -29.60 -13.91 -1.70
C GLY A 41 -30.29 -14.71 -0.59
N VAL A 42 -29.87 -14.58 0.67
CA VAL A 42 -30.55 -15.19 1.83
C VAL A 42 -31.97 -14.66 1.97
N ILE A 43 -32.15 -13.34 1.85
CA ILE A 43 -33.49 -12.71 1.89
C ILE A 43 -34.36 -13.26 0.76
N LEU A 44 -33.83 -13.38 -0.46
CA LEU A 44 -34.57 -13.94 -1.59
C LEU A 44 -34.91 -15.43 -1.41
N ILE A 45 -34.06 -16.22 -0.76
CA ILE A 45 -34.39 -17.61 -0.40
C ILE A 45 -35.55 -17.64 0.59
N ILE A 46 -35.52 -16.77 1.61
CA ILE A 46 -36.61 -16.68 2.60
C ILE A 46 -37.92 -16.24 1.93
N VAL A 47 -37.86 -15.20 1.08
CA VAL A 47 -39.01 -14.73 0.31
C VAL A 47 -39.55 -15.85 -0.56
N ASP A 48 -38.70 -16.58 -1.27
CA ASP A 48 -39.13 -17.69 -2.11
C ASP A 48 -39.80 -18.82 -1.31
N ILE A 49 -39.25 -19.18 -0.14
CA ILE A 49 -39.87 -20.15 0.78
C ILE A 49 -41.26 -19.66 1.22
N VAL A 50 -41.39 -18.38 1.57
CA VAL A 50 -42.69 -17.78 1.95
C VAL A 50 -43.66 -17.83 0.78
N LEU A 51 -43.23 -17.52 -0.45
CA LEU A 51 -44.07 -17.62 -1.65
C LEU A 51 -44.58 -19.05 -1.86
N VAL A 52 -43.75 -20.08 -1.62
CA VAL A 52 -44.18 -21.48 -1.68
C VAL A 52 -45.25 -21.78 -0.64
N ILE A 53 -45.08 -21.31 0.59
CA ILE A 53 -46.03 -21.54 1.69
C ILE A 53 -47.37 -20.87 1.37
N VAL A 54 -47.34 -19.64 0.86
CA VAL A 54 -48.54 -18.89 0.44
C VAL A 54 -49.25 -19.59 -0.70
N ASP A 55 -48.51 -20.06 -1.71
CA ASP A 55 -49.06 -20.79 -2.86
C ASP A 55 -49.74 -22.11 -2.44
N PHE A 56 -49.21 -22.81 -1.44
CA PHE A 56 -49.82 -24.03 -0.90
C PHE A 56 -51.04 -23.77 0.01
N SER A 57 -51.11 -22.59 0.63
CA SER A 57 -52.15 -22.24 1.60
C SER A 57 -53.42 -21.64 0.96
N LEU A 58 -53.37 -21.33 -0.34
CA LEU A 58 -54.47 -20.71 -1.09
C LEU A 58 -55.03 -21.68 -2.15
N PRO A 59 -55.93 -22.62 -1.78
CA PRO A 59 -56.47 -23.62 -2.69
C PRO A 59 -57.37 -23.05 -3.80
N ASP A 60 -58.01 -21.89 -3.56
CA ASP A 60 -58.90 -21.21 -4.51
C ASP A 60 -58.35 -19.83 -4.90
N LYS A 61 -57.09 -19.79 -5.35
CA LYS A 61 -56.46 -18.53 -5.81
C LYS A 61 -57.06 -18.06 -7.13
N SER A 62 -57.26 -16.74 -7.28
CA SER A 62 -57.59 -16.17 -8.58
C SER A 62 -56.44 -16.38 -9.57
N ARG A 63 -56.76 -16.48 -10.87
CA ARG A 63 -55.76 -16.71 -11.92
C ARG A 63 -54.66 -15.64 -11.91
N GLU A 64 -55.04 -14.38 -11.65
CA GLU A 64 -54.12 -13.25 -11.52
C GLU A 64 -53.12 -13.40 -10.35
N VAL A 65 -53.56 -13.90 -9.19
CA VAL A 65 -52.68 -14.12 -8.04
C VAL A 65 -51.73 -15.28 -8.30
N GLY A 66 -52.19 -16.33 -8.99
CA GLY A 66 -51.33 -17.43 -9.43
C GLY A 66 -50.22 -16.97 -10.38
N GLU A 67 -50.59 -16.26 -11.45
CA GLU A 67 -49.65 -15.71 -12.44
C GLU A 67 -48.62 -14.77 -11.78
N ALA A 68 -49.04 -13.93 -10.83
CA ALA A 68 -48.15 -13.02 -10.11
C ALA A 68 -47.11 -13.77 -9.24
N LEU A 69 -47.52 -14.79 -8.48
CA LEU A 69 -46.62 -15.60 -7.66
C LEU A 69 -45.59 -16.34 -8.51
N GLU A 70 -46.02 -16.85 -9.67
CA GLU A 70 -45.17 -17.55 -10.63
C GLU A 70 -44.14 -16.62 -11.28
N ALA A 71 -44.55 -15.42 -11.69
CA ALA A 71 -43.66 -14.40 -12.26
C ALA A 71 -42.56 -13.96 -11.26
N VAL A 72 -42.92 -13.78 -9.98
CA VAL A 72 -41.96 -13.46 -8.92
C VAL A 72 -40.98 -14.61 -8.70
N SER A 73 -41.46 -15.86 -8.64
CA SER A 73 -40.59 -17.04 -8.47
C SER A 73 -39.63 -17.23 -9.65
N LEU A 74 -40.08 -16.93 -10.88
CA LEU A 74 -39.24 -16.96 -12.08
C LEU A 74 -38.14 -15.90 -12.00
N THR A 75 -38.46 -14.68 -11.55
CA THR A 75 -37.50 -13.58 -11.38
C THR A 75 -36.43 -13.94 -10.33
N ILE A 76 -36.84 -14.54 -9.21
CA ILE A 76 -35.92 -15.02 -8.18
C ILE A 76 -34.99 -16.13 -8.74
N SER A 77 -35.52 -17.03 -9.57
CA SER A 77 -34.74 -18.11 -10.18
C SER A 77 -33.68 -17.58 -11.16
N PHE A 78 -34.01 -16.55 -11.94
CA PHE A 78 -33.03 -15.86 -12.79
C PHE A 78 -31.95 -15.13 -12.00
N PHE A 79 -32.29 -14.55 -10.84
CA PHE A 79 -31.30 -13.94 -9.96
C PHE A 79 -30.26 -14.97 -9.50
N PHE A 80 -30.68 -16.15 -9.04
CA PHE A 80 -29.76 -17.20 -8.61
C PHE A 80 -28.91 -17.74 -9.77
N LEU A 81 -29.46 -17.84 -10.97
CA LEU A 81 -28.69 -18.20 -12.17
C LEU A 81 -27.59 -17.16 -12.43
N PHE A 82 -27.94 -15.87 -12.43
CA PHE A 82 -26.99 -14.79 -12.63
C PHE A 82 -25.88 -14.81 -11.58
N ASP A 83 -26.23 -15.04 -10.30
CA ASP A 83 -25.28 -15.14 -9.20
C ASP A 83 -24.31 -16.34 -9.37
N VAL A 84 -24.78 -17.51 -9.82
CA VAL A 84 -23.90 -18.65 -10.16
C VAL A 84 -22.96 -18.30 -11.32
N LEU A 85 -23.47 -17.68 -12.38
CA LEU A 85 -22.67 -17.30 -13.55
C LEU A 85 -21.59 -16.28 -13.20
N LEU A 86 -21.91 -15.28 -12.38
CA LEU A 86 -20.95 -14.30 -11.88
C LEU A 86 -19.86 -14.98 -11.05
N ARG A 87 -20.22 -15.96 -10.22
CA ARG A 87 -19.25 -16.73 -9.43
C ARG A 87 -18.33 -17.60 -10.30
N VAL A 88 -18.86 -18.24 -11.34
CA VAL A 88 -18.05 -18.99 -12.32
C VAL A 88 -17.06 -18.05 -13.05
N TYR A 89 -17.50 -16.84 -13.41
CA TYR A 89 -16.65 -15.83 -14.04
C TYR A 89 -15.53 -15.36 -13.10
N VAL A 90 -15.84 -15.13 -11.81
CA VAL A 90 -14.87 -14.63 -10.83
C VAL A 90 -13.89 -15.71 -10.36
N GLU A 91 -14.38 -16.91 -10.03
CA GLU A 91 -13.54 -18.02 -9.54
C GLU A 91 -12.76 -18.72 -10.66
N GLY A 92 -13.25 -18.61 -11.90
CA GLY A 92 -12.74 -19.35 -13.06
C GLY A 92 -13.37 -20.75 -13.16
N PHE A 93 -13.71 -21.17 -14.39
CA PHE A 93 -14.51 -22.37 -14.66
C PHE A 93 -13.95 -23.65 -13.99
N HIS A 94 -12.66 -23.94 -14.18
CA HIS A 94 -12.04 -25.15 -13.63
C HIS A 94 -12.00 -25.17 -12.10
N VAL A 95 -11.78 -24.02 -11.46
CA VAL A 95 -11.70 -23.92 -10.00
C VAL A 95 -13.08 -24.06 -9.39
N TYR A 96 -14.08 -23.38 -9.97
CA TYR A 96 -15.46 -23.43 -9.50
C TYR A 96 -16.02 -24.86 -9.50
N PHE A 97 -15.84 -25.59 -10.60
CA PHE A 97 -16.35 -26.96 -10.75
C PHE A 97 -15.46 -28.04 -10.10
N SER A 98 -14.38 -27.67 -9.42
CA SER A 98 -13.60 -28.63 -8.61
C SER A 98 -14.26 -28.94 -7.26
N SER A 99 -15.16 -28.07 -6.78
CA SER A 99 -15.88 -28.24 -5.51
C SER A 99 -17.19 -29.00 -5.71
N LYS A 100 -17.33 -30.17 -5.06
CA LYS A 100 -18.56 -30.98 -5.11
C LYS A 100 -19.82 -30.18 -4.74
N LEU A 101 -19.72 -29.26 -3.78
CA LEU A 101 -20.86 -28.43 -3.36
C LEU A 101 -21.21 -27.34 -4.39
N ASN A 102 -20.22 -26.82 -5.11
CA ASN A 102 -20.46 -25.81 -6.16
C ASN A 102 -21.16 -26.44 -7.38
N ILE A 103 -20.79 -27.69 -7.70
CA ILE A 103 -21.49 -28.50 -8.71
C ILE A 103 -22.95 -28.70 -8.29
N ILE A 104 -23.19 -29.14 -7.04
CA ILE A 104 -24.55 -29.34 -6.52
C ILE A 104 -25.36 -28.03 -6.55
N ASP A 105 -24.78 -26.90 -6.14
CA ASP A 105 -25.44 -25.60 -6.17
C ASP A 105 -25.84 -25.18 -7.59
N ALA A 106 -24.91 -25.28 -8.55
CA ALA A 106 -25.19 -24.98 -9.95
C ALA A 106 -26.29 -25.90 -10.52
N CYS A 107 -26.25 -27.20 -10.20
CA CYS A 107 -27.30 -28.13 -10.60
C CYS A 107 -28.67 -27.77 -10.01
N VAL A 108 -28.74 -27.43 -8.72
CA VAL A 108 -30.00 -27.04 -8.06
C VAL A 108 -30.57 -25.78 -8.72
N VAL A 109 -29.73 -24.76 -8.98
CA VAL A 109 -30.17 -23.52 -9.63
C VAL A 109 -30.68 -23.78 -11.06
N VAL A 110 -29.95 -24.56 -11.86
CA VAL A 110 -30.36 -24.87 -13.25
C VAL A 110 -31.63 -25.72 -13.28
N VAL A 111 -31.70 -26.79 -12.47
CA VAL A 111 -32.88 -27.66 -12.43
C VAL A 111 -34.11 -26.90 -11.95
N THR A 112 -33.98 -26.07 -10.91
CA THR A 112 -35.11 -25.26 -10.42
C THR A 112 -35.57 -24.23 -11.45
N LEU A 113 -34.65 -23.60 -12.20
CA LEU A 113 -35.01 -22.68 -13.28
C LEU A 113 -35.76 -23.40 -14.41
N VAL A 114 -35.24 -24.53 -14.89
CA VAL A 114 -35.89 -25.31 -15.96
C VAL A 114 -37.28 -25.74 -15.55
N VAL A 115 -37.45 -26.26 -14.34
CA VAL A 115 -38.75 -26.67 -13.81
C VAL A 115 -39.70 -25.47 -13.68
N THR A 116 -39.21 -24.31 -13.25
CA THR A 116 -40.02 -23.08 -13.15
C THR A 116 -40.46 -22.59 -14.52
N ILE A 117 -39.56 -22.58 -15.53
CA ILE A 117 -39.88 -22.19 -16.91
C ILE A 117 -40.92 -23.13 -17.52
N VAL A 118 -40.73 -24.45 -17.38
CA VAL A 118 -41.70 -25.43 -17.89
C VAL A 118 -43.07 -25.17 -17.26
N TYR A 119 -43.13 -24.96 -15.95
CA TYR A 119 -44.39 -24.70 -15.27
C TYR A 119 -45.05 -23.37 -15.70
N THR A 120 -44.28 -22.29 -15.88
CA THR A 120 -44.83 -20.98 -16.29
C THR A 120 -45.28 -20.94 -17.75
N PHE A 121 -44.68 -21.75 -18.64
CA PHE A 121 -44.91 -21.67 -20.09
C PHE A 121 -45.67 -22.87 -20.68
N THR A 122 -45.87 -23.95 -19.92
CA THR A 122 -46.71 -25.07 -20.37
C THR A 122 -47.99 -25.10 -19.56
N ASP A 123 -49.12 -24.98 -20.28
CA ASP A 123 -50.49 -25.09 -19.75
C ASP A 123 -50.80 -26.57 -19.41
N LEU A 124 -49.94 -27.22 -18.62
CA LEU A 124 -50.06 -28.63 -18.22
C LEU A 124 -51.07 -28.75 -17.08
N SER A 125 -52.31 -28.39 -17.37
CA SER A 125 -53.49 -28.44 -16.48
C SER A 125 -53.97 -29.87 -16.17
N GLY A 126 -53.06 -30.79 -15.84
CA GLY A 126 -53.43 -32.20 -15.61
C GLY A 126 -52.45 -33.10 -14.85
N ALA A 127 -51.23 -32.67 -14.53
CA ALA A 127 -50.28 -33.52 -13.81
C ALA A 127 -50.17 -33.12 -12.33
N SER A 128 -50.94 -33.79 -11.47
CA SER A 128 -50.97 -33.60 -9.99
C SER A 128 -49.62 -33.81 -9.28
N LEU A 129 -48.60 -34.29 -10.00
CA LEU A 129 -47.25 -34.52 -9.51
C LEU A 129 -46.32 -33.31 -9.69
N ILE A 130 -46.57 -32.44 -10.66
CA ILE A 130 -45.68 -31.30 -11.00
C ILE A 130 -45.61 -30.26 -9.86
N PRO A 131 -46.72 -29.84 -9.22
CA PRO A 131 -46.67 -28.88 -8.11
C PRO A 131 -45.82 -29.41 -6.95
N ARG A 132 -45.93 -30.70 -6.63
CA ARG A 132 -45.17 -31.35 -5.54
C ARG A 132 -43.68 -31.39 -5.82
N VAL A 133 -43.28 -31.63 -7.08
CA VAL A 133 -41.87 -31.63 -7.49
C VAL A 133 -41.28 -30.23 -7.45
N VAL A 134 -42.00 -29.21 -7.92
CA VAL A 134 -41.57 -27.79 -7.82
C VAL A 134 -41.38 -27.40 -6.35
N THR A 135 -42.36 -27.69 -5.47
CA THR A 135 -42.28 -27.44 -4.02
C THR A 135 -41.09 -28.15 -3.38
N PHE A 136 -40.84 -29.42 -3.73
CA PHE A 136 -39.70 -30.19 -3.23
C PHE A 136 -38.35 -29.61 -3.69
N LEU A 137 -38.23 -29.24 -4.97
CA LEU A 137 -37.02 -28.64 -5.53
C LEU A 137 -36.77 -27.22 -5.00
N ARG A 138 -37.81 -26.46 -4.68
CA ARG A 138 -37.69 -25.17 -3.97
C ARG A 138 -37.15 -25.36 -2.55
N GLY A 139 -37.51 -26.45 -1.86
CA GLY A 139 -36.90 -26.83 -0.57
C GLY A 139 -35.39 -27.11 -0.64
N LEU A 140 -34.87 -27.56 -1.78
CA LEU A 140 -33.42 -27.74 -1.99
C LEU A 140 -32.65 -26.41 -2.01
N ARG A 141 -33.32 -25.26 -2.13
CA ARG A 141 -32.69 -23.93 -2.01
C ARG A 141 -32.12 -23.69 -0.61
N ILE A 142 -32.49 -24.48 0.40
CA ILE A 142 -31.83 -24.48 1.72
C ILE A 142 -30.35 -24.89 1.62
N ILE A 143 -29.95 -25.67 0.60
CA ILE A 143 -28.55 -26.02 0.34
C ILE A 143 -27.74 -24.76 -0.03
N ILE A 144 -28.38 -23.77 -0.68
CA ILE A 144 -27.79 -22.46 -0.97
C ILE A 144 -27.52 -21.71 0.35
N LEU A 145 -28.42 -21.78 1.34
CA LEU A 145 -28.20 -21.22 2.68
C LEU A 145 -27.04 -21.90 3.40
N VAL A 146 -26.94 -23.23 3.35
CA VAL A 146 -25.79 -23.98 3.91
C VAL A 146 -24.48 -23.50 3.29
N ARG A 147 -24.47 -23.18 1.98
CA ARG A 147 -23.30 -22.60 1.30
C ARG A 147 -23.01 -21.16 1.74
N VAL A 148 -24.01 -20.31 1.94
CA VAL A 148 -23.83 -18.95 2.48
C VAL A 148 -23.23 -18.99 3.90
N PHE A 149 -23.74 -19.87 4.76
CA PHE A 149 -23.17 -20.09 6.09
C PHE A 149 -21.73 -20.64 6.02
N ARG A 150 -21.42 -21.50 5.04
CA ARG A 150 -20.07 -22.00 4.80
C ARG A 150 -19.11 -20.91 4.31
N LEU A 151 -19.54 -20.04 3.40
CA LEU A 151 -18.76 -18.89 2.93
C LEU A 151 -18.55 -17.87 4.04
N ALA A 152 -19.57 -17.62 4.87
CA ALA A 152 -19.44 -16.82 6.08
C ALA A 152 -18.46 -17.44 7.09
N ALA A 153 -18.47 -18.78 7.24
CA ALA A 153 -17.49 -19.50 8.04
C ALA A 153 -16.07 -19.45 7.44
N GLN A 154 -15.95 -19.38 6.12
CA GLN A 154 -14.68 -19.27 5.37
C GLN A 154 -14.15 -17.84 5.28
N LYS A 155 -14.91 -16.82 5.71
CA LYS A 155 -14.47 -15.41 5.72
C LYS A 155 -13.11 -15.22 6.40
N LYS A 156 -12.89 -15.91 7.53
CA LYS A 156 -11.61 -15.87 8.27
C LYS A 156 -10.44 -16.41 7.45
N GLU A 157 -10.66 -17.45 6.65
CA GLU A 157 -9.62 -18.00 5.78
C GLU A 157 -9.34 -17.08 4.59
N LEU A 158 -10.37 -16.46 4.03
CA LEU A 158 -10.20 -15.48 2.96
C LEU A 158 -9.41 -14.25 3.43
N GLU A 159 -9.72 -13.72 4.62
CA GLU A 159 -8.95 -12.64 5.26
C GLU A 159 -7.46 -13.01 5.39
N LYS A 160 -7.17 -14.23 5.88
CA LYS A 160 -5.79 -14.71 6.01
C LYS A 160 -5.08 -14.77 4.65
N VAL A 161 -5.74 -15.31 3.62
CA VAL A 161 -5.18 -15.40 2.26
C VAL A 161 -4.92 -14.00 1.69
N THR A 162 -5.86 -13.07 1.83
CA THR A 162 -5.68 -11.69 1.34
C THR A 162 -4.54 -10.98 2.06
N ARG A 163 -4.43 -11.12 3.39
CA ARG A 163 -3.30 -10.57 4.15
C ARG A 163 -1.95 -11.15 3.69
N ARG A 164 -1.89 -12.44 3.37
CA ARG A 164 -0.69 -13.10 2.84
C ARG A 164 -0.30 -12.58 1.47
N MET A 165 -1.27 -12.41 0.57
CA MET A 165 -1.02 -11.82 -0.76
C MET A 165 -0.46 -10.40 -0.66
N VAL A 166 -1.02 -9.55 0.21
CA VAL A 166 -0.56 -8.16 0.40
C VAL A 166 0.81 -8.09 1.06
N SER A 167 1.15 -9.06 1.92
CA SER A 167 2.50 -9.12 2.48
C SER A 167 3.55 -9.65 1.51
N GLU A 168 3.17 -10.24 0.38
CA GLU A 168 4.11 -10.91 -0.53
C GLU A 168 4.99 -11.91 0.26
N ASN A 169 6.30 -11.99 -0.04
CA ASN A 169 7.29 -12.80 0.66
C ASN A 169 7.94 -12.08 1.86
N LYS A 170 7.24 -11.15 2.51
CA LYS A 170 7.73 -10.56 3.77
C LYS A 170 7.65 -11.58 4.90
N ARG A 171 8.65 -11.59 5.79
CA ARG A 171 8.66 -12.47 6.96
C ARG A 171 7.51 -12.08 7.91
N ARG A 172 6.52 -12.96 8.05
CA ARG A 172 5.36 -12.76 8.93
C ARG A 172 5.61 -13.40 10.30
N TYR A 173 4.99 -12.86 11.33
CA TYR A 173 4.93 -13.48 12.65
C TYR A 173 3.72 -14.42 12.69
N GLN A 174 3.97 -15.72 12.71
CA GLN A 174 2.96 -16.79 12.68
C GLN A 174 3.14 -17.76 13.86
N LYS A 175 3.10 -17.23 15.09
CA LYS A 175 3.29 -17.98 16.34
C LYS A 175 2.29 -17.53 17.39
N ASP A 176 2.07 -18.36 18.41
CA ASP A 176 1.28 -18.02 19.61
C ASP A 176 -0.13 -17.46 19.32
N GLY A 177 -0.77 -17.95 18.25
CA GLY A 177 -2.08 -17.49 17.83
C GLY A 177 -2.11 -16.13 17.14
N PHE A 178 -0.97 -15.62 16.67
CA PHE A 178 -0.86 -14.40 15.87
C PHE A 178 -0.46 -14.72 14.43
N ASP A 179 -1.05 -14.03 13.44
CA ASP A 179 -0.61 -14.01 12.04
C ASP A 179 -0.53 -12.54 11.58
N LEU A 180 0.62 -11.92 11.83
CA LEU A 180 0.84 -10.50 11.58
C LEU A 180 2.00 -10.29 10.61
N ASP A 181 1.86 -9.30 9.74
CA ASP A 181 2.98 -8.78 8.96
C ASP A 181 3.89 -7.93 9.85
N LEU A 182 4.67 -8.64 10.66
CA LEU A 182 5.49 -8.15 11.75
C LEU A 182 6.75 -9.02 11.81
N THR A 183 7.90 -8.38 11.96
CA THR A 183 9.21 -9.03 12.01
C THR A 183 10.01 -8.46 13.17
N TYR A 184 10.53 -9.31 14.06
CA TYR A 184 11.64 -8.94 14.92
C TYR A 184 12.89 -8.83 14.07
N VAL A 185 13.33 -7.61 13.82
CA VAL A 185 14.62 -7.35 13.14
C VAL A 185 15.74 -7.76 14.10
N THR A 186 15.61 -7.34 15.36
CA THR A 186 16.35 -7.84 16.52
C THR A 186 15.36 -8.16 17.63
N ASP A 187 15.82 -8.67 18.78
CA ASP A 187 14.94 -8.99 19.90
C ASP A 187 14.19 -7.76 20.46
N ARG A 188 14.74 -6.55 20.27
CA ARG A 188 14.17 -5.29 20.78
C ARG A 188 13.72 -4.31 19.69
N VAL A 189 13.80 -4.69 18.41
CA VAL A 189 13.43 -3.84 17.28
C VAL A 189 12.48 -4.59 16.36
N ILE A 190 11.24 -4.11 16.30
CA ILE A 190 10.18 -4.66 15.46
C ILE A 190 9.96 -3.78 14.23
N ALA A 191 9.90 -4.40 13.05
CA ALA A 191 9.41 -3.80 11.82
C ALA A 191 8.07 -4.42 11.43
N MET A 192 7.05 -3.60 11.18
CA MET A 192 5.71 -4.08 10.80
C MET A 192 5.07 -3.23 9.70
N SER A 193 4.02 -3.76 9.07
CA SER A 193 3.15 -2.93 8.22
C SER A 193 2.08 -2.20 9.03
N PHE A 194 1.42 -1.24 8.38
CA PHE A 194 0.46 -0.34 9.01
C PHE A 194 -0.64 -1.09 9.78
N PRO A 195 -0.84 -0.77 11.08
CA PRO A 195 -1.95 -1.30 11.86
C PRO A 195 -3.24 -0.58 11.43
N SER A 196 -4.13 -1.29 10.74
CA SER A 196 -5.33 -0.73 10.13
C SER A 196 -6.60 -0.99 10.94
N TYR A 197 -7.55 -0.09 10.79
CA TYR A 197 -8.90 -0.18 11.33
C TYR A 197 -9.92 -0.44 10.19
N GLY A 198 -11.16 -0.78 10.56
CA GLY A 198 -12.27 -0.94 9.61
C GLY A 198 -12.00 -1.93 8.46
N LYS A 199 -12.42 -1.58 7.24
CA LYS A 199 -12.34 -2.45 6.05
C LYS A 199 -10.89 -2.80 5.66
N GLN A 200 -9.92 -1.92 5.95
CA GLN A 200 -8.51 -2.16 5.60
C GLN A 200 -7.89 -3.31 6.42
N SER A 201 -8.46 -3.64 7.59
CA SER A 201 -8.05 -4.80 8.40
C SER A 201 -8.30 -6.15 7.72
N PHE A 202 -9.11 -6.19 6.67
CA PHE A 202 -9.33 -7.39 5.86
C PHE A 202 -8.05 -7.87 5.16
N TYR A 203 -7.19 -6.92 4.75
CA TYR A 203 -5.99 -7.21 3.95
C TYR A 203 -4.68 -6.67 4.56
N ARG A 204 -4.75 -5.93 5.67
CA ARG A 204 -3.60 -5.48 6.48
C ARG A 204 -3.71 -5.99 7.92
N ASN A 205 -2.71 -5.66 8.75
CA ASN A 205 -2.69 -6.01 10.17
C ASN A 205 -3.86 -5.31 10.90
N PRO A 206 -4.80 -6.05 11.51
CA PRO A 206 -5.83 -5.42 12.34
C PRO A 206 -5.18 -4.74 13.55
N ILE A 207 -5.45 -3.45 13.76
CA ILE A 207 -4.82 -2.66 14.84
C ILE A 207 -5.05 -3.29 16.22
N LYS A 208 -6.24 -3.86 16.47
CA LYS A 208 -6.56 -4.57 17.71
C LYS A 208 -5.68 -5.82 17.93
N GLU A 209 -5.34 -6.54 16.86
CA GLU A 209 -4.45 -7.70 16.95
C GLU A 209 -3.00 -7.28 17.17
N VAL A 210 -2.56 -6.16 16.59
CA VAL A 210 -1.24 -5.58 16.85
C VAL A 210 -1.13 -5.10 18.29
N ALA A 211 -2.15 -4.39 18.79
CA ALA A 211 -2.22 -3.98 20.20
C ALA A 211 -2.19 -5.20 21.13
N ARG A 212 -3.05 -6.21 20.88
CA ARG A 212 -3.06 -7.48 21.61
C ARG A 212 -1.69 -8.14 21.62
N PHE A 213 -1.00 -8.17 20.49
CA PHE A 213 0.34 -8.73 20.38
C PHE A 213 1.34 -8.00 21.27
N LEU A 214 1.41 -6.67 21.13
CA LEU A 214 2.36 -5.85 21.89
C LEU A 214 2.06 -5.88 23.39
N ASP A 215 0.78 -5.83 23.79
CA ASP A 215 0.39 -5.93 25.19
C ASP A 215 0.65 -7.33 25.77
N THR A 216 0.47 -8.40 24.98
CA THR A 216 0.74 -9.78 25.46
C THR A 216 2.23 -10.09 25.59
N LYS A 217 3.06 -9.52 24.70
CA LYS A 217 4.49 -9.85 24.60
C LYS A 217 5.41 -8.85 25.30
N HIS A 218 4.99 -7.59 25.41
CA HIS A 218 5.81 -6.46 25.84
C HIS A 218 5.00 -5.47 26.70
N GLU A 219 4.13 -5.96 27.58
CA GLU A 219 3.26 -5.11 28.41
C GLU A 219 4.05 -3.97 29.08
N GLY A 220 3.65 -2.72 28.85
CA GLY A 220 4.35 -1.54 29.40
C GLY A 220 5.72 -1.22 28.78
N HIS A 221 6.29 -2.12 27.98
CA HIS A 221 7.66 -2.06 27.47
C HIS A 221 7.77 -1.84 25.96
N TYR A 222 6.76 -1.27 25.29
CA TYR A 222 6.86 -0.90 23.87
C TYR A 222 6.51 0.56 23.59
N LYS A 223 7.19 1.12 22.58
CA LYS A 223 6.84 2.40 21.93
C LYS A 223 6.71 2.20 20.42
N VAL A 224 5.67 2.77 19.82
CA VAL A 224 5.36 2.65 18.40
C VAL A 224 5.79 3.90 17.65
N TYR A 225 6.46 3.74 16.51
CA TYR A 225 6.83 4.83 15.60
C TYR A 225 6.06 4.70 14.29
N ASN A 226 5.17 5.65 14.03
CA ASN A 226 4.40 5.75 12.80
C ASN A 226 5.10 6.69 11.81
N LEU A 227 5.60 6.13 10.71
CA LEU A 227 6.35 6.85 9.69
C LEU A 227 5.48 7.43 8.56
N CYS A 228 4.17 7.24 8.61
CA CYS A 228 3.26 7.69 7.56
C CYS A 228 2.95 9.19 7.68
N SER A 229 3.30 9.96 6.66
CA SER A 229 2.79 11.33 6.52
C SER A 229 1.30 11.33 6.19
N GLU A 230 0.89 10.37 5.36
CA GLU A 230 -0.44 10.29 4.78
C GLU A 230 -1.50 9.76 5.75
N LYS A 231 -1.11 8.97 6.77
CA LYS A 231 -2.04 8.17 7.57
C LYS A 231 -1.72 8.12 9.06
N GLY A 232 -2.79 8.16 9.86
CA GLY A 232 -2.76 7.96 11.31
C GLY A 232 -3.87 7.03 11.80
N TYR A 233 -3.89 6.80 13.11
CA TYR A 233 -4.91 6.05 13.84
C TYR A 233 -5.00 6.59 15.27
N ASP A 234 -6.04 6.22 16.03
CA ASP A 234 -6.18 6.63 17.43
C ASP A 234 -5.02 6.04 18.28
N PRO A 235 -4.14 6.88 18.88
CA PRO A 235 -3.01 6.39 19.67
C PRO A 235 -3.44 5.66 20.96
N LYS A 236 -4.72 5.73 21.36
CA LYS A 236 -5.27 4.97 22.50
C LYS A 236 -5.08 3.47 22.37
N PHE A 237 -5.08 2.92 21.15
CA PHE A 237 -4.82 1.49 20.92
C PHE A 237 -3.46 1.03 21.45
N PHE A 238 -2.51 1.95 21.62
CA PHE A 238 -1.16 1.70 22.07
C PHE A 238 -0.82 2.49 23.34
N HIS A 239 -1.83 2.78 24.17
CA HIS A 239 -1.68 3.49 25.45
C HIS A 239 -0.96 4.84 25.32
N TYR A 240 -1.18 5.54 24.21
CA TYR A 240 -0.52 6.80 23.85
C TYR A 240 1.01 6.73 23.72
N ARG A 241 1.60 5.54 23.65
CA ARG A 241 3.03 5.33 23.36
C ARG A 241 3.30 5.30 21.86
N VAL A 242 2.79 6.30 21.14
CA VAL A 242 2.95 6.44 19.68
C VAL A 242 3.64 7.76 19.37
N GLU A 243 4.72 7.71 18.61
CA GLU A 243 5.38 8.88 18.06
C GLU A 243 5.30 8.87 16.54
N ARG A 244 5.20 10.05 15.93
CA ARG A 244 5.06 10.18 14.47
C ARG A 244 6.29 10.86 13.87
N VAL A 245 6.77 10.29 12.77
CA VAL A 245 7.79 10.88 11.90
C VAL A 245 7.18 10.97 10.51
N PHE A 246 7.01 12.17 9.96
CA PHE A 246 6.26 12.38 8.73
C PHE A 246 7.14 12.13 7.50
N ILE A 247 7.07 10.93 6.94
CA ILE A 247 7.84 10.53 5.75
C ILE A 247 6.87 10.15 4.63
N ASP A 248 6.96 10.86 3.50
CA ASP A 248 6.14 10.57 2.33
C ASP A 248 6.51 9.21 1.73
N ASP A 249 5.53 8.53 1.13
CA ASP A 249 5.75 7.19 0.57
C ASP A 249 6.86 7.23 -0.48
N HIS A 250 7.80 6.28 -0.42
CA HIS A 250 9.00 6.23 -1.28
C HIS A 250 10.00 7.40 -1.13
N ASN A 251 9.83 8.30 -0.16
CA ASN A 251 10.77 9.40 0.09
C ASN A 251 11.62 9.14 1.35
N VAL A 252 12.38 10.15 1.75
CA VAL A 252 13.30 10.16 2.90
C VAL A 252 12.81 11.13 3.99
N PRO A 253 13.14 10.90 5.28
CA PRO A 253 13.01 11.91 6.31
C PRO A 253 14.03 13.04 6.10
N SER A 254 13.84 14.19 6.76
CA SER A 254 14.94 15.15 6.88
C SER A 254 16.03 14.60 7.80
N LEU A 255 17.29 15.03 7.63
CA LEU A 255 18.35 14.61 8.55
C LEU A 255 18.08 15.05 9.99
N GLU A 256 17.42 16.19 10.18
CA GLU A 256 17.00 16.67 11.50
C GLU A 256 15.96 15.74 12.13
N ASP A 257 14.97 15.27 11.37
CA ASP A 257 13.98 14.31 11.85
C ASP A 257 14.62 12.96 12.20
N MET A 258 15.66 12.54 11.48
CA MET A 258 16.42 11.34 11.84
C MET A 258 17.11 11.48 13.20
N LEU A 259 17.74 12.64 13.48
CA LEU A 259 18.36 12.91 14.77
C LEU A 259 17.33 12.99 15.92
N LYS A 260 16.18 13.63 15.69
CA LYS A 260 15.07 13.68 16.66
C LYS A 260 14.55 12.29 16.97
N TYR A 261 14.33 11.49 15.92
CA TYR A 261 13.90 10.11 16.08
C TYR A 261 14.88 9.30 16.91
N THR A 262 16.18 9.32 16.60
CA THR A 262 17.14 8.51 17.37
C THR A 262 17.31 9.01 18.79
N ALA A 263 17.22 10.31 19.04
CA ALA A 263 17.19 10.85 20.41
C ALA A 263 16.00 10.30 21.20
N SER A 264 14.80 10.34 20.62
CA SER A 264 13.59 9.77 21.22
C SER A 264 13.71 8.27 21.48
N VAL A 265 14.30 7.51 20.55
CA VAL A 265 14.54 6.07 20.73
C VAL A 265 15.56 5.82 21.84
N ARG A 266 16.68 6.56 21.89
CA ARG A 266 17.68 6.43 22.97
C ARG A 266 17.05 6.69 24.33
N GLU A 267 16.28 7.76 24.47
CA GLU A 267 15.56 8.08 25.70
C GLU A 267 14.65 6.92 26.12
N TRP A 268 13.81 6.43 25.21
CA TRP A 268 12.91 5.30 25.48
C TRP A 268 13.66 4.03 25.89
N MET A 269 14.69 3.67 25.14
CA MET A 269 15.45 2.43 25.33
C MET A 269 16.31 2.45 26.60
N ALA A 270 16.66 3.64 27.11
CA ALA A 270 17.42 3.83 28.35
C ALA A 270 16.56 3.72 29.62
N VAL A 271 15.23 3.90 29.52
CA VAL A 271 14.32 3.79 30.67
C VAL A 271 14.31 2.38 31.26
N ASP A 272 14.31 1.35 30.42
CA ASP A 272 14.26 -0.04 30.86
C ASP A 272 14.92 -0.99 29.83
N PRO A 273 15.75 -1.96 30.25
CA PRO A 273 16.36 -2.95 29.34
C PRO A 273 15.36 -3.86 28.63
N ALA A 274 14.14 -4.01 29.14
CA ALA A 274 13.05 -4.75 28.48
C ALA A 274 12.37 -3.92 27.38
N ASN A 275 12.59 -2.60 27.32
CA ASN A 275 11.93 -1.75 26.34
C ASN A 275 12.28 -2.13 24.90
N ILE A 276 11.26 -2.18 24.04
CA ILE A 276 11.37 -2.43 22.61
C ILE A 276 10.74 -1.27 21.83
N ILE A 277 11.10 -1.17 20.55
CA ILE A 277 10.46 -0.25 19.60
C ILE A 277 9.77 -1.02 18.48
N ALA A 278 8.58 -0.56 18.09
CA ALA A 278 7.84 -1.08 16.94
C ALA A 278 7.68 0.01 15.88
N ILE A 279 8.36 -0.15 14.76
CA ILE A 279 8.44 0.87 13.71
C ILE A 279 7.61 0.39 12.52
N HIS A 280 6.78 1.28 11.98
CA HIS A 280 5.95 0.94 10.83
C HIS A 280 5.77 2.11 9.87
N CYS A 281 5.53 1.76 8.61
CA CYS A 281 4.99 2.66 7.60
C CYS A 281 3.77 1.98 6.96
N LYS A 282 3.41 2.32 5.72
CA LYS A 282 2.37 1.61 4.98
C LYS A 282 2.75 0.15 4.73
N GLY A 283 3.89 -0.09 4.10
CA GLY A 283 4.33 -1.42 3.69
C GLY A 283 5.20 -2.17 4.70
N GLY A 284 5.81 -1.48 5.67
CA GLY A 284 6.86 -2.02 6.53
C GLY A 284 8.14 -2.38 5.76
N LYS A 285 8.49 -1.61 4.72
CA LYS A 285 9.61 -1.83 3.79
C LYS A 285 10.54 -0.60 3.77
N GLY A 286 10.54 0.22 2.72
CA GLY A 286 11.41 1.40 2.52
C GLY A 286 11.59 2.30 3.74
N ARG A 287 10.57 3.11 4.05
CA ARG A 287 10.59 4.06 5.20
C ARG A 287 10.95 3.37 6.53
N THR A 288 10.35 2.22 6.81
CA THR A 288 10.63 1.44 8.03
C THR A 288 12.08 0.97 8.07
N GLY A 289 12.59 0.45 6.96
CA GLY A 289 13.97 0.00 6.82
C GLY A 289 14.95 1.14 7.03
N THR A 290 14.69 2.32 6.47
CA THR A 290 15.50 3.52 6.71
C THR A 290 15.64 3.79 8.20
N MET A 291 14.52 3.95 8.93
CA MET A 291 14.57 4.32 10.35
C MET A 291 15.06 3.18 11.26
N VAL A 292 14.82 1.91 10.88
CA VAL A 292 15.40 0.75 11.57
C VAL A 292 16.92 0.74 11.41
N CYS A 293 17.43 0.86 10.18
CA CYS A 293 18.88 0.85 9.91
C CYS A 293 19.56 2.03 10.58
N THR A 294 18.95 3.22 10.54
CA THR A 294 19.40 4.39 11.30
C THR A 294 19.55 4.11 12.78
N TRP A 295 18.60 3.42 13.41
CA TRP A 295 18.71 3.02 14.81
C TRP A 295 19.80 1.96 15.05
N LEU A 296 19.91 0.97 14.16
CA LEU A 296 20.95 -0.06 14.25
C LEU A 296 22.36 0.55 14.19
N ILE A 297 22.55 1.57 13.35
CA ILE A 297 23.75 2.38 13.31
C ILE A 297 23.89 3.20 14.59
N ASP A 298 22.86 3.95 15.00
CA ASP A 298 22.92 4.83 16.17
C ASP A 298 23.28 4.10 17.47
N SER A 299 22.78 2.88 17.63
CA SER A 299 22.95 2.02 18.81
C SER A 299 24.17 1.10 18.75
N ASP A 300 25.11 1.35 17.83
CA ASP A 300 26.38 0.61 17.68
C ASP A 300 26.21 -0.90 17.41
N GLN A 301 25.01 -1.34 16.98
CA GLN A 301 24.80 -2.73 16.56
C GLN A 301 25.40 -3.00 15.18
N PHE A 302 25.55 -1.95 14.38
CA PHE A 302 26.23 -1.96 13.09
C PHE A 302 27.09 -0.70 12.97
N GLU A 303 28.28 -0.86 12.36
CA GLU A 303 29.18 0.26 12.06
C GLU A 303 28.94 0.81 10.65
N SER A 304 28.52 -0.07 9.71
CA SER A 304 28.34 0.24 8.29
C SER A 304 26.86 0.31 7.92
N ALA A 305 26.45 1.43 7.29
CA ALA A 305 25.11 1.60 6.74
C ALA A 305 24.75 0.47 5.77
N GLN A 306 25.69 0.10 4.89
CA GLN A 306 25.47 -0.96 3.91
C GLN A 306 25.17 -2.31 4.57
N ASP A 307 25.89 -2.65 5.64
CA ASP A 307 25.67 -3.91 6.35
C ASP A 307 24.34 -3.92 7.09
N SER A 308 23.96 -2.79 7.71
CA SER A 308 22.66 -2.65 8.36
C SER A 308 21.49 -2.79 7.36
N LEU A 309 21.63 -2.20 6.16
CA LEU A 309 20.65 -2.28 5.07
C LEU A 309 20.50 -3.71 4.55
N ASN A 310 21.63 -4.40 4.34
CA ASN A 310 21.67 -5.80 3.94
C ASN A 310 20.97 -6.67 4.99
N TYR A 311 21.37 -6.52 6.26
CA TYR A 311 20.79 -7.25 7.38
C TYR A 311 19.28 -7.05 7.48
N PHE A 312 18.80 -5.80 7.43
CA PHE A 312 17.37 -5.52 7.45
C PHE A 312 16.64 -6.21 6.29
N GLY A 313 17.20 -6.13 5.08
CA GLY A 313 16.67 -6.80 3.91
C GLY A 313 16.53 -8.31 4.09
N GLU A 314 17.54 -8.96 4.68
CA GLU A 314 17.53 -10.40 4.95
C GLU A 314 16.54 -10.80 6.05
N ARG A 315 16.42 -9.99 7.10
CA ARG A 315 15.45 -10.23 8.18
C ARG A 315 14.02 -10.04 7.69
N ARG A 316 13.78 -9.02 6.85
CA ARG A 316 12.45 -8.69 6.35
C ARG A 316 11.97 -9.60 5.22
N THR A 317 12.89 -10.16 4.43
CA THR A 317 12.57 -11.03 3.30
C THR A 317 12.55 -12.49 3.71
N ASP A 318 11.47 -13.20 3.39
CA ASP A 318 11.44 -14.66 3.41
C ASP A 318 11.88 -15.20 2.05
N LYS A 319 13.17 -15.55 1.95
CA LYS A 319 13.78 -16.07 0.72
C LYS A 319 13.24 -17.46 0.33
N THR A 320 12.50 -18.16 1.21
CA THR A 320 11.88 -19.47 0.89
C THR A 320 10.66 -19.32 -0.02
N GLN A 321 10.02 -18.16 -0.03
CA GLN A 321 8.78 -17.91 -0.79
C GLN A 321 9.02 -17.18 -2.11
N SER A 322 10.06 -16.33 -2.20
CA SER A 322 10.45 -15.62 -3.41
C SER A 322 11.85 -15.00 -3.27
N THR A 323 12.50 -14.76 -4.41
CA THR A 323 13.77 -14.01 -4.50
C THR A 323 13.58 -12.49 -4.45
N LYS A 324 12.34 -11.99 -4.42
CA LYS A 324 12.04 -10.55 -4.37
C LYS A 324 12.56 -9.94 -3.05
N PHE A 325 13.42 -8.94 -3.16
CA PHE A 325 13.96 -8.21 -2.02
C PHE A 325 12.89 -7.32 -1.34
N GLN A 326 12.82 -7.37 -0.01
CA GLN A 326 11.81 -6.66 0.81
C GLN A 326 12.42 -5.62 1.78
N GLY A 327 13.68 -5.23 1.57
CA GLY A 327 14.40 -4.25 2.39
C GLY A 327 14.07 -2.80 2.04
N VAL A 328 15.08 -1.91 2.15
CA VAL A 328 14.96 -0.51 1.73
C VAL A 328 14.73 -0.43 0.21
N GLU A 329 13.81 0.44 -0.22
CA GLU A 329 13.27 0.38 -1.58
C GLU A 329 13.94 1.33 -2.56
N THR A 330 14.41 2.49 -2.11
CA THR A 330 14.94 3.54 -2.98
C THR A 330 16.40 3.85 -2.65
N PRO A 331 17.27 4.10 -3.63
CA PRO A 331 18.64 4.56 -3.37
C PRO A 331 18.75 5.79 -2.46
N SER A 332 17.84 6.75 -2.59
CA SER A 332 17.81 7.92 -1.69
C SER A 332 17.64 7.54 -0.21
N GLN A 333 16.78 6.56 0.09
CA GLN A 333 16.64 6.02 1.45
C GLN A 333 17.95 5.40 1.95
N SER A 334 18.65 4.62 1.13
CA SER A 334 19.95 4.04 1.50
C SER A 334 21.00 5.12 1.71
N ARG A 335 21.04 6.14 0.83
CA ARG A 335 21.94 7.30 0.94
C ARG A 335 21.76 8.04 2.26
N TYR A 336 20.52 8.21 2.72
CA TYR A 336 20.24 8.90 3.99
C TYR A 336 20.65 8.07 5.22
N VAL A 337 20.64 6.74 5.15
CA VAL A 337 21.27 5.90 6.19
C VAL A 337 22.78 6.12 6.21
N GLY A 338 23.43 6.21 5.04
CA GLY A 338 24.85 6.56 4.92
C GLY A 338 25.17 7.96 5.44
N TYR A 339 24.33 8.96 5.17
CA TYR A 339 24.47 10.29 5.78
C TYR A 339 24.38 10.25 7.29
N TYR A 340 23.47 9.44 7.84
CA TYR A 340 23.36 9.26 9.29
C TYR A 340 24.59 8.58 9.90
N GLU A 341 25.15 7.58 9.24
CA GLU A 341 26.42 6.96 9.65
C GLU A 341 27.51 8.03 9.82
N ILE A 342 27.69 8.89 8.82
CA ILE A 342 28.66 10.00 8.88
C ILE A 342 28.31 11.00 9.99
N MET A 343 27.03 11.36 10.17
CA MET A 343 26.62 12.25 11.27
C MET A 343 26.97 11.66 12.63
N LYS A 344 26.78 10.36 12.82
CA LYS A 344 27.13 9.67 14.06
C LYS A 344 28.64 9.65 14.27
N THR A 345 29.42 9.20 13.28
CA THR A 345 30.86 8.92 13.43
C THR A 345 31.73 10.17 13.37
N THR A 346 31.44 11.09 12.45
CA THR A 346 32.27 12.28 12.22
C THR A 346 31.73 13.51 12.95
N PHE A 347 30.41 13.65 13.06
CA PHE A 347 29.77 14.84 13.61
C PHE A 347 29.14 14.61 15.00
N ASN A 348 29.43 13.50 15.66
CA ASN A 348 28.93 13.17 17.01
C ASN A 348 27.41 13.36 17.16
N ARG A 349 26.65 12.82 16.20
CA ARG A 349 25.17 12.92 16.11
C ARG A 349 24.68 14.37 16.02
N GLN A 350 25.41 15.22 15.31
CA GLN A 350 25.00 16.58 14.95
C GLN A 350 24.85 16.71 13.44
N LEU A 351 24.10 17.72 13.00
CA LEU A 351 24.06 18.10 11.59
C LEU A 351 25.45 18.58 11.16
N PRO A 352 25.93 18.22 9.96
CA PRO A 352 27.12 18.82 9.39
C PRO A 352 26.93 20.34 9.16
N PRO A 353 28.01 21.11 9.03
CA PRO A 353 27.92 22.53 8.71
C PRO A 353 27.07 22.77 7.44
N PRO A 354 26.09 23.68 7.47
CA PRO A 354 25.21 23.91 6.34
C PRO A 354 26.02 24.45 5.15
N LYS A 355 25.73 23.93 3.95
CA LYS A 355 26.36 24.38 2.71
C LYS A 355 25.30 24.96 1.77
N ALA A 356 25.34 26.26 1.56
CA ALA A 356 24.50 26.97 0.60
C ALA A 356 25.10 26.85 -0.80
N LEU A 357 24.36 26.27 -1.75
CA LEU A 357 24.85 26.00 -3.10
C LEU A 357 23.86 26.45 -4.17
N ARG A 358 24.36 26.79 -5.36
CA ARG A 358 23.53 26.92 -6.57
C ARG A 358 23.86 25.80 -7.55
N ILE A 359 22.84 25.16 -8.10
CA ILE A 359 23.02 24.18 -9.18
C ILE A 359 23.28 24.98 -10.46
N LYS A 360 24.48 24.85 -11.03
CA LYS A 360 24.89 25.53 -12.28
C LYS A 360 24.51 24.73 -13.51
N SER A 361 24.72 23.43 -13.48
CA SER A 361 24.43 22.58 -14.63
C SER A 361 24.18 21.13 -14.23
N ILE A 362 23.45 20.44 -15.10
CA ILE A 362 23.13 19.02 -14.97
C ILE A 362 23.65 18.31 -16.21
N ARG A 363 24.51 17.31 -16.05
CA ARG A 363 24.92 16.42 -17.13
C ARG A 363 24.18 15.10 -17.01
N ILE A 364 23.51 14.67 -18.07
CA ILE A 364 22.85 13.37 -18.15
C ILE A 364 23.57 12.55 -19.22
N SER A 365 24.16 11.42 -18.82
CA SER A 365 24.87 10.50 -19.71
C SER A 365 23.95 9.40 -20.23
N SER A 366 24.31 8.82 -21.37
CA SER A 366 23.63 7.70 -22.02
C SER A 366 22.16 7.95 -22.37
N ILE A 367 21.95 8.99 -23.20
CA ILE A 367 20.61 9.39 -23.67
C ILE A 367 20.40 9.18 -25.18
N ALA A 368 21.36 8.57 -25.89
CA ALA A 368 21.27 8.28 -27.33
C ALA A 368 19.98 7.53 -27.69
N GLY A 369 19.18 8.16 -28.55
CA GLY A 369 17.97 7.60 -29.15
C GLY A 369 16.68 8.40 -28.90
N LYS A 370 16.65 9.40 -27.99
CA LYS A 370 15.40 10.10 -27.62
C LYS A 370 15.53 11.62 -27.37
N THR A 371 16.61 12.24 -27.82
CA THR A 371 16.87 13.70 -27.65
C THR A 371 15.89 14.60 -28.40
N HIS A 372 15.19 14.08 -29.42
CA HIS A 372 14.18 14.86 -30.14
C HIS A 372 12.85 15.06 -29.38
N GLN A 373 12.65 14.44 -28.21
CA GLN A 373 11.34 14.43 -27.53
C GLN A 373 11.36 14.84 -26.05
N THR A 374 12.52 15.09 -25.44
CA THR A 374 12.63 15.46 -24.01
C THR A 374 12.35 16.94 -23.80
N SER A 375 11.07 17.33 -23.88
CA SER A 375 10.61 18.65 -23.46
C SER A 375 10.24 18.63 -21.97
N ARG A 376 11.10 19.31 -21.19
CA ARG A 376 10.86 20.19 -20.03
C ARG A 376 9.89 19.71 -18.92
N VAL A 377 10.42 19.31 -17.76
CA VAL A 377 10.20 19.93 -16.42
C VAL A 377 11.25 19.35 -15.45
N LEU A 378 12.06 20.23 -14.84
CA LEU A 378 12.86 19.94 -13.63
C LEU A 378 12.08 20.51 -12.45
N GLN A 379 11.65 19.66 -11.51
CA GLN A 379 10.98 20.10 -10.30
C GLN A 379 11.93 19.92 -9.10
N LEU A 380 12.23 21.03 -8.43
CA LEU A 380 13.00 21.08 -7.20
C LEU A 380 12.05 21.34 -6.04
N ASP A 381 12.16 20.53 -4.98
CA ASP A 381 11.40 20.69 -3.74
C ASP A 381 12.37 21.00 -2.59
N LYS A 382 12.13 22.13 -1.89
CA LYS A 382 12.91 22.59 -0.74
C LYS A 382 12.00 22.62 0.48
N ARG A 383 12.26 21.77 1.48
CA ARG A 383 11.58 21.81 2.78
C ARG A 383 12.21 22.91 3.65
N THR A 384 11.76 24.16 3.53
CA THR A 384 12.08 25.21 4.51
C THR A 384 10.94 26.23 4.63
N ALA A 385 10.49 26.48 5.86
CA ALA A 385 9.31 27.27 6.19
C ALA A 385 9.47 28.77 5.89
N LEU A 386 8.60 29.34 5.05
CA LEU A 386 8.36 30.79 4.94
C LEU A 386 6.87 31.08 4.72
N ALA A 387 6.39 32.13 5.38
CA ALA A 387 4.98 32.42 5.60
C ALA A 387 4.27 33.09 4.40
N GLY A 388 3.07 32.58 4.06
CA GLY A 388 1.93 33.41 3.64
C GLY A 388 1.70 33.62 2.14
N PHE A 389 0.63 32.97 1.66
CA PHE A 389 -0.03 33.08 0.35
C PHE A 389 0.72 32.55 -0.88
N SER A 390 -0.08 31.93 -1.75
CA SER A 390 0.22 30.82 -2.66
C SER A 390 0.84 31.24 -4.00
N LEU A 391 1.92 30.56 -4.40
CA LEU A 391 2.36 30.45 -5.79
C LEU A 391 3.18 29.16 -6.00
N CYS A 392 2.61 28.19 -6.73
CA CYS A 392 3.17 26.85 -6.97
C CYS A 392 4.33 26.88 -7.99
N VAL A 393 5.53 27.01 -7.44
CA VAL A 393 6.67 26.10 -7.64
C VAL A 393 7.14 25.89 -6.18
N VAL A 394 7.74 24.78 -5.77
CA VAL A 394 8.33 24.78 -4.40
C VAL A 394 9.74 25.38 -4.49
N THR A 395 10.01 26.44 -5.26
CA THR A 395 9.70 27.88 -5.00
C THR A 395 9.15 28.63 -6.24
N SER A 396 7.93 29.14 -6.17
CA SER A 396 7.25 30.16 -7.01
C SER A 396 7.88 30.54 -8.37
N PHE A 397 7.21 30.16 -9.48
CA PHE A 397 7.35 30.65 -10.87
C PHE A 397 8.66 31.39 -11.21
N LEU A 398 9.69 30.63 -11.56
CA LEU A 398 10.67 31.09 -12.54
C LEU A 398 10.68 30.07 -13.67
N PHE A 399 10.33 30.51 -14.88
CA PHE A 399 10.83 29.84 -16.08
C PHE A 399 12.35 30.04 -16.03
N PHE A 400 13.09 29.09 -15.45
CA PHE A 400 14.52 29.11 -15.54
C PHE A 400 14.88 28.95 -17.02
N LEU A 401 15.59 29.94 -17.55
CA LEU A 401 16.24 29.79 -18.84
C LEU A 401 17.26 28.68 -18.65
N PHE A 402 17.09 27.61 -19.42
CA PHE A 402 18.06 26.56 -19.50
C PHE A 402 18.45 26.37 -20.95
N GLU A 403 19.74 26.19 -21.16
CA GLU A 403 20.30 25.88 -22.45
C GLU A 403 20.73 24.42 -22.45
N VAL A 404 20.30 23.69 -23.48
CA VAL A 404 20.60 22.27 -23.64
C VAL A 404 21.70 22.14 -24.68
N PHE A 405 22.86 21.69 -24.24
CA PHE A 405 24.01 21.43 -25.10
C PHE A 405 24.16 19.93 -25.31
N PRO A 406 24.02 19.43 -26.55
CA PRO A 406 24.32 18.04 -26.85
C PRO A 406 25.83 17.80 -26.77
N ASP A 407 26.24 16.79 -26.03
CA ASP A 407 27.61 16.30 -25.95
C ASP A 407 27.67 14.95 -26.70
N VAL A 408 27.58 15.05 -28.02
CA VAL A 408 27.44 13.90 -28.94
C VAL A 408 28.62 12.93 -28.81
N GLY A 409 29.83 13.46 -28.61
CA GLY A 409 31.04 12.66 -28.46
C GLY A 409 31.06 11.78 -27.21
N ASN A 410 30.36 12.18 -26.15
CA ASN A 410 30.28 11.43 -24.89
C ASN A 410 28.88 10.83 -24.64
N ASN A 411 28.02 10.79 -25.67
CA ASN A 411 26.64 10.31 -25.53
C ASN A 411 25.90 10.97 -24.34
N ALA A 412 26.05 12.27 -24.18
CA ALA A 412 25.53 13.00 -23.03
C ALA A 412 24.79 14.27 -23.45
N VAL A 413 24.04 14.82 -22.52
CA VAL A 413 23.42 16.15 -22.62
C VAL A 413 23.82 16.95 -21.41
N LEU A 414 24.26 18.19 -21.64
CA LEU A 414 24.53 19.17 -20.60
C LEU A 414 23.39 20.20 -20.59
N ILE A 415 22.76 20.35 -19.45
CA ILE A 415 21.71 21.34 -19.20
C ILE A 415 22.34 22.43 -18.36
N SER A 416 22.61 23.59 -18.96
CA SER A 416 23.02 24.78 -18.22
C SER A 416 21.79 25.43 -17.60
N LEU A 417 21.86 25.79 -16.32
CA LEU A 417 20.75 26.38 -15.59
C LEU A 417 21.11 27.81 -15.18
N GLU A 418 20.37 28.78 -15.71
CA GLU A 418 20.56 30.18 -15.32
C GLU A 418 19.62 30.58 -14.19
N ASN A 419 20.11 31.43 -13.28
CA ASN A 419 19.33 32.04 -12.19
C ASN A 419 18.71 31.05 -11.19
N MET A 420 19.29 29.86 -11.01
CA MET A 420 18.81 28.88 -10.04
C MET A 420 18.86 29.43 -8.60
N PRO A 421 17.83 29.16 -7.77
CA PRO A 421 17.81 29.56 -6.38
C PRO A 421 18.92 28.85 -5.59
N VAL A 422 19.34 29.48 -4.49
CA VAL A 422 20.26 28.86 -3.53
C VAL A 422 19.50 27.74 -2.79
N VAL A 423 20.07 26.54 -2.86
CA VAL A 423 19.60 25.36 -2.13
C VAL A 423 20.51 25.09 -0.94
N GLU A 424 19.92 24.60 0.14
CA GLU A 424 20.60 24.26 1.40
C GLU A 424 19.80 23.16 2.09
N GLY A 425 20.49 22.22 2.73
CA GLY A 425 19.88 21.11 3.46
C GLY A 425 19.43 19.98 2.53
N ASP A 426 18.31 19.35 2.86
CA ASP A 426 17.74 18.22 2.12
C ASP A 426 17.04 18.71 0.85
N VAL A 427 17.51 18.25 -0.32
CA VAL A 427 17.07 18.69 -1.64
C VAL A 427 16.59 17.50 -2.45
N LYS A 428 15.38 17.62 -3.02
CA LYS A 428 14.84 16.68 -4.00
C LYS A 428 14.94 17.25 -5.40
N VAL A 429 15.40 16.44 -6.34
CA VAL A 429 15.42 16.76 -7.78
C VAL A 429 14.57 15.74 -8.52
N MET A 430 13.55 16.20 -9.24
CA MET A 430 12.66 15.34 -10.03
C MET A 430 12.76 15.70 -11.52
N PHE A 431 12.76 14.67 -12.36
CA PHE A 431 12.86 14.79 -13.81
C PHE A 431 11.57 14.28 -14.43
N ASP A 432 10.77 15.17 -15.01
CA ASP A 432 9.56 14.80 -15.76
C ASP A 432 9.83 14.74 -17.27
N SER A 433 8.91 14.13 -18.01
CA SER A 433 9.01 14.01 -19.46
C SER A 433 7.65 14.07 -20.14
N SER A 434 7.50 15.01 -21.09
CA SER A 434 6.36 15.06 -22.00
C SER A 434 6.33 13.91 -23.02
N ALA A 435 7.41 13.14 -23.15
CA ALA A 435 7.56 12.07 -24.14
C ALA A 435 6.86 10.75 -23.74
N GLY A 436 6.07 10.75 -22.67
CA GLY A 436 5.40 9.55 -22.19
C GLY A 436 6.36 8.47 -21.67
N LEU A 437 7.52 8.87 -21.12
CA LEU A 437 8.43 7.91 -20.49
C LEU A 437 7.72 7.19 -19.33
N PRO A 438 8.00 5.89 -19.11
CA PRO A 438 7.41 5.15 -18.00
C PRO A 438 7.68 5.84 -16.67
N LYS A 439 6.60 6.19 -15.95
CA LYS A 439 6.66 6.82 -14.63
C LYS A 439 6.75 5.76 -13.54
N GLY A 440 7.56 6.05 -12.53
CA GLY A 440 7.75 5.19 -11.37
C GLY A 440 7.09 5.76 -10.12
N TYR A 441 7.82 5.74 -9.01
CA TYR A 441 7.45 6.48 -7.81
C TYR A 441 7.44 7.99 -8.11
N GLU A 442 6.66 8.75 -7.33
CA GLU A 442 6.47 10.21 -7.50
C GLU A 442 5.83 10.63 -8.83
N ASP A 443 5.25 9.68 -9.59
CA ASP A 443 4.68 9.92 -10.92
C ASP A 443 5.66 10.63 -11.88
N VAL A 444 6.96 10.34 -11.75
CA VAL A 444 8.01 10.85 -12.65
C VAL A 444 8.86 9.70 -13.18
N PRO A 445 9.52 9.86 -14.35
CA PRO A 445 10.54 8.95 -14.84
C PRO A 445 11.59 8.60 -13.79
N PHE A 446 12.21 9.61 -13.18
CA PHE A 446 13.18 9.41 -12.10
C PHE A 446 13.37 10.66 -11.25
N TYR A 447 13.89 10.47 -10.04
CA TYR A 447 14.24 11.53 -9.11
C TYR A 447 15.37 11.07 -8.19
N PHE A 448 15.84 11.95 -7.32
CA PHE A 448 16.72 11.60 -6.22
C PHE A 448 16.70 12.68 -5.13
N TRP A 449 17.12 12.29 -3.93
CA TRP A 449 17.40 13.19 -2.82
C TRP A 449 18.90 13.23 -2.50
N PHE A 450 19.37 14.40 -2.10
CA PHE A 450 20.71 14.60 -1.51
C PHE A 450 20.63 15.67 -0.41
N ASN A 451 21.70 15.81 0.37
CA ASN A 451 21.83 16.92 1.32
C ASN A 451 23.06 17.76 0.93
N THR A 452 22.91 19.09 0.86
CA THR A 452 23.96 19.98 0.37
C THR A 452 25.24 19.94 1.20
N SER A 453 25.12 19.64 2.50
CA SER A 453 26.24 19.59 3.44
C SER A 453 27.21 18.44 3.16
N PHE A 454 26.78 17.46 2.37
CA PHE A 454 27.61 16.30 1.95
C PHE A 454 28.20 16.47 0.55
N ILE A 455 28.03 17.63 -0.09
CA ILE A 455 28.56 17.88 -1.43
C ILE A 455 30.04 18.26 -1.37
N VAL A 456 30.86 17.39 -1.94
CA VAL A 456 32.31 17.55 -2.08
C VAL A 456 32.65 18.04 -3.50
N ASP A 457 33.68 18.86 -3.64
CA ASP A 457 34.19 19.39 -4.92
C ASP A 457 33.13 20.03 -5.83
N ASN A 458 32.07 20.60 -5.22
CA ASN A 458 30.95 21.22 -5.92
C ASN A 458 30.35 20.33 -7.02
N LYS A 459 30.32 19.02 -6.77
CA LYS A 459 29.86 18.02 -7.73
C LYS A 459 29.12 16.89 -7.02
N LEU A 460 28.02 16.44 -7.61
CA LEU A 460 27.33 15.20 -7.23
C LEU A 460 27.20 14.31 -8.46
N PHE A 461 27.81 13.13 -8.43
CA PHE A 461 27.67 12.13 -9.47
C PHE A 461 26.82 10.96 -8.95
N LEU A 462 25.75 10.63 -9.65
CA LEU A 462 24.86 9.52 -9.33
C LEU A 462 24.75 8.57 -10.53
N PRO A 463 25.27 7.33 -10.45
CA PRO A 463 25.02 6.31 -11.46
C PRO A 463 23.56 5.83 -11.44
N ARG A 464 23.15 5.07 -12.46
CA ARG A 464 21.79 4.51 -12.60
C ARG A 464 21.26 3.85 -11.33
N GLU A 465 22.10 3.06 -10.67
CA GLU A 465 21.77 2.30 -9.46
C GLU A 465 21.49 3.20 -8.26
N GLU A 466 21.93 4.46 -8.32
CA GLU A 466 21.78 5.47 -7.27
C GLU A 466 20.63 6.47 -7.54
N LEU A 467 19.87 6.26 -8.61
CA LEU A 467 18.72 7.09 -8.99
C LEU A 467 17.40 6.38 -8.63
N ASP A 468 16.45 7.13 -8.08
CA ASP A 468 15.14 6.60 -7.71
C ASP A 468 14.29 6.40 -8.98
N ASN A 469 13.80 5.16 -9.16
CA ASN A 469 13.21 4.55 -10.36
C ASN A 469 14.22 3.82 -11.29
N PRO A 470 15.31 4.42 -11.80
CA PRO A 470 16.27 3.74 -12.67
C PRO A 470 17.01 2.56 -12.03
N HIS A 471 17.14 2.55 -10.69
CA HIS A 471 17.70 1.42 -9.95
C HIS A 471 16.94 0.10 -10.15
N LYS A 472 15.70 0.14 -10.67
CA LYS A 472 14.89 -1.07 -10.84
C LYS A 472 15.30 -1.80 -12.13
N PRO A 473 15.61 -3.11 -12.07
CA PRO A 473 16.01 -3.87 -13.27
C PRO A 473 15.03 -3.79 -14.45
N LYS A 474 13.72 -3.70 -14.16
CA LYS A 474 12.67 -3.55 -15.18
C LYS A 474 12.78 -2.28 -16.04
N THR A 475 13.60 -1.31 -15.65
CA THR A 475 13.83 -0.08 -16.41
C THR A 475 15.15 -0.06 -17.16
N TRP A 476 15.96 -1.13 -17.09
CA TRP A 476 17.32 -1.15 -17.66
C TRP A 476 17.37 -1.26 -19.19
N ASP A 477 16.25 -1.60 -19.82
CA ASP A 477 16.10 -1.46 -21.27
C ASP A 477 16.11 0.02 -21.68
N LEU A 478 15.60 0.90 -20.83
CA LEU A 478 15.56 2.35 -21.03
C LEU A 478 16.82 3.04 -20.48
N TYR A 479 17.18 2.75 -19.22
CA TYR A 479 18.35 3.31 -18.55
C TYR A 479 19.51 2.32 -18.61
N LYS A 480 20.42 2.52 -19.57
CA LYS A 480 21.58 1.65 -19.79
C LYS A 480 22.58 1.73 -18.62
N SER A 481 23.53 0.80 -18.57
CA SER A 481 24.49 0.69 -17.46
C SER A 481 25.38 1.93 -17.27
N ASP A 482 25.58 2.71 -18.34
CA ASP A 482 26.32 3.98 -18.34
C ASP A 482 25.40 5.21 -18.15
N PHE A 483 24.10 5.01 -17.91
CA PHE A 483 23.19 6.10 -17.55
C PHE A 483 23.56 6.67 -16.19
N ALA A 484 23.76 7.98 -16.13
CA ALA A 484 24.15 8.68 -14.91
C ALA A 484 23.72 10.15 -14.95
N VAL A 485 23.57 10.74 -13.78
CA VAL A 485 23.30 12.18 -13.61
C VAL A 485 24.43 12.81 -12.81
N THR A 486 24.94 13.93 -13.30
CA THR A 486 25.92 14.75 -12.57
C THR A 486 25.35 16.14 -12.34
N LEU A 487 25.31 16.59 -11.10
CA LEU A 487 25.05 17.99 -10.75
C LEU A 487 26.38 18.70 -10.52
N TYR A 488 26.52 19.89 -11.12
CA TYR A 488 27.61 20.82 -10.84
C TYR A 488 27.08 22.02 -10.08
N PHE A 489 27.78 22.39 -9.02
CA PHE A 489 27.39 23.46 -8.12
C PHE A 489 28.37 24.63 -8.21
N SER A 490 27.95 25.78 -7.72
CA SER A 490 28.86 26.84 -7.28
C SER A 490 28.57 27.20 -5.85
N ASP A 491 29.64 27.53 -5.13
CA ASP A 491 29.55 28.21 -3.84
C ASP A 491 28.90 29.58 -4.02
N GLN A 492 28.32 30.07 -2.92
CA GLN A 492 27.79 31.43 -2.83
C GLN A 492 28.88 32.43 -2.47
#